data_AF-A0A1G7NSB1-F1
#
_entry.id   AF-A0A1G7NSB1-F1
#
_cell.length_a   1.000
_cell.length_b   1.000
_cell.length_c   1.000
_cell.angle_alpha   90.00
_cell.angle_beta   90.00
_cell.angle_gamma   90.00
#
_symmetry.space_group_name_H-M   'P 1'
#
loop_
_entity.id
_entity.type
_entity.pdbx_description
1 polymer ?
#
loop_
_entity_poly.entity_id
_entity_poly.type
_entity_poly.pdbx_seq_one_letter_code
_entity_poly.pdbx_strand_id
1 'polypeptide(L)'
;MQSLLLPYIMETKTHTPQPDFSSLTAIMKRFNEVPYSQFQTELNDHFDRNYSSAAEKLDPEQQAAALELKRNIMQLANDLFGQADAVEQCKDLLK
;
A
#
# COMPACT_ATOMS: atom_id res chain seq x y z
N MET A 1 15.80 -43.69 -27.72
CA MET A 1 15.82 -42.25 -27.42
C MET A 1 14.40 -41.71 -27.62
N GLN A 2 13.64 -41.50 -26.54
CA GLN A 2 12.37 -40.76 -26.58
C GLN A 2 12.64 -39.37 -25.99
N SER A 3 12.50 -38.35 -26.81
CA SER A 3 12.55 -36.95 -26.38
C SER A 3 11.16 -36.56 -25.88
N LEU A 4 11.01 -36.40 -24.57
CA LEU A 4 9.80 -35.84 -23.97
C LEU A 4 9.86 -34.30 -24.12
N LEU A 5 9.13 -33.77 -25.09
CA LEU A 5 8.80 -32.35 -25.15
C LEU A 5 7.76 -32.05 -24.07
N LEU A 6 8.21 -31.49 -22.94
CA LEU A 6 7.32 -30.87 -21.97
C LEU A 6 6.73 -29.59 -22.58
N PRO A 7 5.41 -29.33 -22.47
CA PRO A 7 4.84 -28.07 -22.89
C PRO A 7 5.32 -26.95 -21.95
N TYR A 8 5.98 -25.97 -22.54
CA TYR A 8 6.37 -24.72 -21.90
C TYR A 8 5.10 -23.96 -21.49
N ILE A 9 4.71 -24.08 -20.22
CA ILE A 9 3.68 -23.22 -19.64
C ILE A 9 4.29 -21.83 -19.55
N MET A 10 3.98 -20.96 -20.51
CA MET A 10 4.16 -19.52 -20.33
C MET A 10 3.21 -19.10 -19.22
N GLU A 11 3.69 -19.07 -17.98
CA GLU A 11 3.09 -18.22 -16.96
C GLU A 11 3.19 -16.78 -17.47
N THR A 12 2.11 -16.31 -18.08
CA THR A 12 1.90 -14.88 -18.30
C THR A 12 1.85 -14.26 -16.92
N LYS A 13 2.99 -13.75 -16.45
CA LYS A 13 3.05 -12.79 -15.35
C LYS A 13 2.19 -11.61 -15.80
N THR A 14 0.90 -11.64 -15.50
CA THR A 14 0.01 -10.50 -15.64
C THR A 14 0.61 -9.43 -14.76
N HIS A 15 1.29 -8.48 -15.41
CA HIS A 15 1.81 -7.30 -14.77
C HIS A 15 0.57 -6.53 -14.31
N THR A 16 0.11 -6.79 -13.10
CA THR A 16 -0.98 -6.02 -12.49
C THR A 16 -0.45 -4.59 -12.45
N PRO A 17 -1.08 -3.63 -13.16
CA PRO A 17 -0.60 -2.26 -13.16
C PRO A 17 -0.53 -1.79 -11.71
N GLN A 18 0.61 -1.20 -11.32
CA GLN A 18 0.74 -0.65 -9.98
C GLN A 18 -0.41 0.34 -9.76
N PRO A 19 -1.03 0.32 -8.56
CA PRO A 19 -2.11 1.24 -8.25
C PRO A 19 -1.63 2.70 -8.35
N ASP A 20 -2.45 3.53 -8.97
CA ASP A 20 -2.22 4.97 -9.05
C ASP A 20 -2.68 5.63 -7.74
N PHE A 21 -1.73 6.20 -7.01
CA PHE A 21 -1.98 6.98 -5.81
C PHE A 21 -1.49 8.43 -5.93
N SER A 22 -1.30 8.92 -7.16
CA SER A 22 -0.82 10.27 -7.44
C SER A 22 -1.81 11.38 -7.07
N SER A 23 -3.08 11.04 -6.84
CA SER A 23 -4.13 11.99 -6.48
C SER A 23 -5.14 11.39 -5.50
N LEU A 24 -5.81 12.25 -4.73
CA LEU A 24 -6.90 11.86 -3.82
C LEU A 24 -8.02 11.12 -4.57
N THR A 25 -8.35 11.55 -5.79
CA THR A 25 -9.35 10.87 -6.63
C THR A 25 -8.93 9.44 -6.96
N ALA A 26 -7.65 9.22 -7.32
CA ALA A 26 -7.15 7.89 -7.62
C ALA A 26 -7.11 6.99 -6.36
N ILE A 27 -6.72 7.56 -5.21
CA ILE A 27 -6.77 6.89 -3.91
C ILE A 27 -8.20 6.44 -3.58
N MET A 28 -9.18 7.34 -3.67
CA MET A 28 -10.59 7.04 -3.38
C MET A 28 -11.16 6.04 -4.37
N LYS A 29 -10.77 6.10 -5.64
CA LYS A 29 -11.17 5.11 -6.64
C LYS A 29 -10.65 3.73 -6.22
N ARG A 30 -9.35 3.61 -5.91
CA ARG A 30 -8.75 2.33 -5.52
C ARG A 30 -9.37 1.77 -4.23
N PHE A 31 -9.67 2.62 -3.26
CA PHE A 31 -10.35 2.23 -2.02
C PHE A 31 -11.70 1.53 -2.27
N ASN A 32 -12.44 1.95 -3.30
CA ASN A 32 -13.73 1.33 -3.66
C ASN A 32 -13.59 0.04 -4.49
N GLU A 33 -12.42 -0.24 -5.06
CA GLU A 33 -12.20 -1.35 -5.99
C GLU A 33 -11.68 -2.62 -5.33
N VAL A 34 -11.01 -2.51 -4.17
CA VAL A 34 -10.34 -3.64 -3.52
C VAL A 34 -10.72 -3.74 -2.05
N PRO A 35 -10.60 -4.94 -1.44
CA PRO A 35 -10.75 -5.09 0.00
C PRO A 35 -9.84 -4.14 0.76
N TYR A 36 -10.33 -3.64 1.89
CA TYR A 36 -9.64 -2.64 2.67
C TYR A 36 -8.21 -3.04 3.08
N SER A 37 -8.00 -4.29 3.50
CA SER A 37 -6.68 -4.81 3.87
C SER A 37 -5.66 -4.79 2.71
N GLN A 38 -6.15 -5.02 1.49
CA GLN A 38 -5.33 -4.89 0.28
C GLN A 38 -5.03 -3.42 -0.01
N PHE A 39 -6.04 -2.55 0.03
CA PHE A 39 -5.87 -1.10 -0.17
C PHE A 39 -4.84 -0.51 0.80
N GLN A 40 -4.95 -0.83 2.09
CA GLN A 40 -4.03 -0.34 3.12
C GLN A 40 -2.59 -0.75 2.84
N THR A 41 -2.38 -2.02 2.46
CA THR A 41 -1.05 -2.54 2.11
C THR A 41 -0.48 -1.81 0.90
N GLU A 42 -1.26 -1.69 -0.17
CA GLU A 42 -0.85 -1.01 -1.41
C GLU A 42 -0.50 0.46 -1.19
N LEU A 43 -1.31 1.17 -0.40
CA LEU A 43 -1.11 2.59 -0.11
C LEU A 43 0.13 2.82 0.77
N ASN A 44 0.34 1.98 1.79
CA ASN A 44 1.53 2.03 2.63
C ASN A 44 2.81 1.78 1.82
N ASP A 45 2.81 0.77 0.95
CA ASP A 45 3.92 0.47 0.05
C ASP A 45 4.25 1.65 -0.88
N HIS A 46 3.23 2.30 -1.43
CA HIS A 46 3.41 3.45 -2.31
C HIS A 46 4.07 4.62 -1.59
N PHE A 47 3.56 4.98 -0.40
CA PHE A 47 4.15 6.05 0.39
C PHE A 47 5.54 5.69 0.87
N ASP A 48 5.78 4.43 1.27
CA ASP A 48 7.09 3.98 1.70
C ASP A 48 8.17 4.21 0.63
N ARG A 49 7.90 3.78 -0.60
CA ARG A 49 8.84 3.91 -1.73
C ARG A 49 9.03 5.36 -2.17
N ASN A 50 7.94 6.08 -2.41
CA ASN A 50 8.02 7.43 -2.97
C ASN A 50 8.57 8.44 -1.98
N TYR A 51 8.20 8.31 -0.70
CA TYR A 51 8.69 9.22 0.33
C TYR A 51 10.18 8.98 0.63
N SER A 52 10.62 7.72 0.72
CA SER A 52 12.05 7.40 0.90
C SER A 52 12.88 7.93 -0.28
N SER A 53 12.44 7.68 -1.53
CA SER A 53 13.14 8.17 -2.72
C SER A 53 13.17 9.70 -2.84
N ALA A 54 12.14 10.39 -2.36
CA ALA A 54 12.14 11.85 -2.30
C ALA A 54 13.08 12.37 -1.20
N ALA A 55 13.10 11.73 -0.04
CA ALA A 55 13.93 12.11 1.11
C ALA A 55 15.43 11.92 0.83
N GLU A 56 15.83 10.92 0.04
CA GLU A 56 17.23 10.69 -0.39
C GLU A 56 17.85 11.86 -1.17
N LYS A 57 17.02 12.77 -1.69
CA LYS A 57 17.48 13.95 -2.45
C LYS A 57 17.73 15.17 -1.56
N LEU A 58 17.39 15.09 -0.28
CA LEU A 58 17.54 16.15 0.70
C LEU A 58 18.92 16.10 1.38
N ASP A 59 19.31 17.18 2.03
CA ASP A 59 20.48 17.14 2.92
C ASP A 59 20.21 16.26 4.16
N PRO A 60 21.26 15.81 4.89
CA PRO A 60 21.11 14.82 5.96
C PRO A 60 20.15 15.23 7.09
N GLU A 61 20.09 16.52 7.43
CA GLU A 61 19.22 17.03 8.49
C GLU A 61 17.76 17.03 8.03
N GLN A 62 17.51 17.52 6.82
CA GLN A 62 16.19 17.49 6.20
C GLN A 62 15.69 16.07 5.93
N GLN A 63 16.59 15.16 5.52
CA GLN A 63 16.27 13.75 5.31
C GLN A 63 15.80 13.09 6.61
N ALA A 64 16.52 13.32 7.72
CA ALA A 64 16.13 12.78 9.02
C ALA A 64 14.74 13.28 9.47
N ALA A 65 14.49 14.58 9.34
CA ALA A 65 13.18 15.17 9.66
C ALA A 65 12.06 14.63 8.76
N ALA A 66 12.32 14.45 7.47
CA ALA A 66 11.36 13.89 6.51
C ALA A 66 11.01 12.43 6.85
N LEU A 67 12.01 11.60 7.16
CA LEU A 67 11.79 10.20 7.55
C LEU A 67 11.02 10.09 8.88
N GLU A 68 11.26 10.99 9.83
CA GLU A 68 10.48 11.08 11.06
C GLU A 68 9.02 11.47 10.77
N LEU A 69 8.79 12.48 9.94
CA LEU A 69 7.45 12.89 9.54
C LEU A 69 6.68 11.75 8.86
N LYS A 70 7.32 11.03 7.94
CA LYS A 70 6.75 9.82 7.30
C LYS A 70 6.26 8.81 8.34
N ARG A 71 7.13 8.45 9.29
CA ARG A 71 6.80 7.50 10.36
C ARG A 71 5.58 7.96 11.16
N ASN A 72 5.54 9.25 11.54
CA ASN A 72 4.44 9.81 12.32
C ASN A 72 3.11 9.80 11.54
N ILE A 73 3.13 10.14 10.24
CA ILE A 73 1.93 10.11 9.39
C ILE A 73 1.43 8.67 9.21
N MET A 74 2.33 7.71 8.96
CA MET A 74 1.95 6.30 8.81
C MET A 74 1.34 5.75 10.09
N GLN A 75 1.91 6.09 11.26
CA GLN A 75 1.34 5.70 12.54
C GLN A 75 -0.06 6.27 12.74
N LEU A 76 -0.23 7.58 12.52
CA LEU A 76 -1.53 8.23 12.66
C LEU A 76 -2.59 7.61 11.74
N ALA A 77 -2.24 7.33 10.47
CA ALA A 77 -3.15 6.68 9.54
C ALA A 77 -3.57 5.29 10.05
N ASN A 78 -2.61 4.46 10.45
CA ASN A 78 -2.89 3.13 10.99
C ASN A 78 -3.73 3.18 12.28
N ASP A 79 -3.50 4.15 13.17
CA ASP A 79 -4.29 4.33 14.39
C ASP A 79 -5.74 4.72 14.08
N LEU A 80 -5.96 5.66 13.15
CA LEU A 80 -7.30 6.04 12.70
C LEU A 80 -8.05 4.84 12.11
N PHE A 81 -7.36 4.01 11.34
CA PHE A 81 -7.93 2.80 10.78
C PHE A 81 -8.26 1.75 11.84
N GLY A 82 -7.34 1.49 12.77
CA GLY A 82 -7.59 0.56 13.88
C GLY A 82 -8.78 1.01 14.74
N GLN A 83 -8.96 2.31 14.96
CA GLN A 83 -10.12 2.84 15.68
C GLN A 83 -11.43 2.64 14.89
N ALA A 84 -11.43 2.87 13.58
CA ALA A 84 -12.60 2.66 12.73
C ALA A 84 -13.06 1.19 12.75
N ASP A 85 -12.12 0.25 12.64
CA ASP A 85 -12.39 -1.18 12.71
C ASP A 85 -12.94 -1.59 14.10
N ALA A 86 -12.36 -1.05 15.18
CA ALA A 86 -12.83 -1.33 16.54
C ALA A 86 -14.27 -0.85 16.77
N VAL A 87 -14.65 0.31 16.21
CA VAL A 87 -16.03 0.81 16.27
C VAL A 87 -16.99 -0.13 15.56
N GLU A 88 -16.62 -0.65 14.38
CA GLU A 88 -17.48 -1.57 13.63
C GLU A 88 -17.65 -2.90 14.35
N GLN A 89 -16.56 -3.46 14.89
CA GLN A 89 -16.62 -4.68 15.71
C GLN A 89 -17.51 -4.50 16.96
N CYS A 90 -17.42 -3.34 17.62
CA CYS A 90 -18.31 -3.01 18.74
C CYS A 90 -19.78 -2.97 18.33
N LYS A 91 -20.12 -2.46 17.15
CA LYS A 91 -21.52 -2.45 16.67
C LYS A 91 -22.05 -3.86 16.43
N ASP A 92 -21.21 -4.77 15.94
CA ASP A 92 -21.61 -6.14 15.68
C ASP A 92 -21.82 -6.95 16.96
N LEU A 93 -21.15 -6.61 18.06
CA LEU A 93 -21.38 -7.19 19.39
C LEU A 93 -22.68 -6.72 20.06
N LEU A 94 -23.29 -5.63 19.58
CA LEU A 94 -24.51 -5.04 20.14
C LEU A 94 -25.79 -5.47 19.39
N LYS A 95 -25.67 -6.26 18.32
CA LYS A 95 -26.78 -6.84 17.55
C LYS A 95 -27.12 -8.24 18.06
#